data_AF-A0A972F9I8-F1
#
_entry.id   AF-A0A972F9I8-F1
#
_cell.length_a   1.000
_cell.length_b   1.000
_cell.length_c   1.000
_cell.angle_alpha   90.00
_cell.angle_beta   90.00
_cell.angle_gamma   90.00
#
_symmetry.space_group_name_H-M   'P 1'
#
loop_
_entity.id
_entity.type
_entity.pdbx_description
1 polymer ?
#
loop_
_entity_poly.entity_id
_entity_poly.type
_entity_poly.pdbx_seq_one_letter_code
_entity_poly.pdbx_strand_id
1 'polypeptide(L)'
;MRVFLCEKPSQGKDIARVLGARQRGSGCYSGNGIVVTWCIGHLVEAAPPEGYDERYKRWTLEQLPIIPERWRVEPKATTAAQFRIVKELVGQASELVIATDADREGEMIAREIIEWCGYRGSIQRLWLSA
;
A
#
# COMPACT_ATOMS: atom_id res chain seq x y z
N MET A 1 15.21 1.02 9.73
CA MET A 1 14.21 0.35 10.61
C MET A 1 13.51 -0.74 9.82
N ARG A 2 13.04 -1.82 10.47
CA ARG A 2 12.26 -2.88 9.80
C ARG A 2 10.77 -2.49 9.82
N VAL A 3 10.13 -2.45 8.66
CA VAL A 3 8.72 -2.03 8.52
C VAL A 3 7.86 -3.22 8.15
N PHE A 4 6.80 -3.47 8.91
CA PHE A 4 5.77 -4.46 8.58
C PHE A 4 4.58 -3.74 7.95
N LEU A 5 4.25 -4.08 6.71
CA LEU A 5 3.13 -3.51 5.96
C LEU A 5 1.95 -4.48 5.98
N CYS A 6 0.94 -4.15 6.77
CA CYS A 6 -0.30 -4.94 6.88
C CYS A 6 -1.37 -4.42 5.92
N GLU A 7 -2.44 -5.16 5.71
CA GLU A 7 -3.55 -4.75 4.83
C GLU A 7 -4.55 -3.83 5.53
N LYS A 8 -4.73 -4.02 6.84
CA LYS A 8 -5.77 -3.36 7.63
C LYS A 8 -5.33 -3.06 9.07
N PRO A 9 -5.94 -2.07 9.75
CA PRO A 9 -5.53 -1.65 11.09
C PRO A 9 -5.57 -2.75 12.16
N SER A 10 -6.55 -3.66 12.09
CA SER A 10 -6.68 -4.76 13.05
C SER A 10 -5.49 -5.72 12.99
N GLN A 11 -5.10 -6.13 11.78
CA GLN A 11 -3.92 -6.96 11.53
C GLN A 11 -2.65 -6.27 12.03
N GLY A 12 -2.49 -4.97 11.72
CA GLY A 12 -1.36 -4.18 12.21
C GLY A 12 -1.28 -4.12 13.73
N LYS A 13 -2.42 -3.96 14.42
CA LYS A 13 -2.48 -3.98 15.89
C LYS A 13 -2.08 -5.32 16.48
N ASP A 14 -2.55 -6.43 15.90
CA ASP A 14 -2.25 -7.76 16.41
C ASP A 14 -0.79 -8.14 16.22
N ILE A 15 -0.22 -7.85 15.04
CA ILE A 15 1.21 -8.03 14.75
C ILE A 15 2.07 -7.16 15.65
N ALA A 16 1.72 -5.87 15.82
CA ALA A 16 2.46 -4.95 16.69
C ALA A 16 2.53 -5.44 18.15
N ARG A 17 1.44 -6.03 18.66
CA ARG A 17 1.38 -6.61 20.01
C ARG A 17 2.41 -7.72 20.18
N VAL A 18 2.48 -8.64 19.22
CA VAL A 18 3.40 -9.80 19.26
C VAL A 18 4.86 -9.36 19.10
N LEU A 19 5.12 -8.39 18.22
CA LEU A 19 6.46 -7.86 17.96
C LEU A 19 6.97 -6.88 19.03
N GLY A 20 6.14 -6.51 20.01
CA GLY A 20 6.51 -5.55 21.05
C GLY A 20 6.58 -4.09 20.56
N ALA A 21 6.03 -3.78 19.38
CA ALA A 21 5.87 -2.41 18.90
C ALA A 21 4.68 -1.74 19.63
N ARG A 22 4.92 -1.24 20.84
CA ARG A 22 3.87 -0.76 21.76
C ARG A 22 3.58 0.74 21.67
N GLN A 23 4.47 1.53 21.06
CA GLN A 23 4.26 2.96 20.92
C GLN A 23 3.29 3.22 19.78
N ARG A 24 2.17 3.90 20.05
CA ARG A 24 1.17 4.21 19.02
C ARG A 24 1.52 5.53 18.35
N GLY A 25 1.62 5.52 17.03
CA GLY A 25 1.76 6.71 16.19
C GLY A 25 0.52 6.94 15.32
N SER A 26 0.58 7.97 14.49
CA SER A 26 -0.40 8.13 13.41
C SER A 26 -0.18 7.03 12.36
N GLY A 27 -1.20 6.22 12.10
CA GLY A 27 -1.16 5.18 11.06
C GLY A 27 -0.15 4.05 11.28
N CYS A 28 0.43 3.91 12.47
CA CYS A 28 1.42 2.87 12.78
C CYS A 28 1.56 2.60 14.28
N TYR A 29 2.28 1.52 14.58
CA TYR A 29 2.89 1.23 15.88
C TYR A 29 4.41 1.12 15.73
N SER A 30 5.16 1.51 16.75
CA SER A 30 6.62 1.43 16.76
C SER A 30 7.19 0.89 18.08
N GLY A 31 8.41 0.38 18.02
CA GLY A 31 9.17 -0.09 19.19
C GLY A 31 10.30 -1.02 18.79
N ASN A 32 11.40 -1.02 19.55
CA ASN A 32 12.54 -1.93 19.35
C ASN A 32 13.11 -1.96 17.91
N GLY A 33 13.15 -0.81 17.23
CA GLY A 33 13.64 -0.71 15.84
C GLY A 33 12.68 -1.25 14.76
N ILE A 34 11.46 -1.65 15.17
CA ILE A 34 10.38 -2.12 14.32
C ILE A 34 9.31 -1.05 14.21
N VAL A 35 8.73 -0.94 13.01
CA VAL A 35 7.48 -0.20 12.78
C VAL A 35 6.47 -1.15 12.13
N VAL A 36 5.23 -1.15 12.60
CA VAL A 36 4.11 -1.86 12.00
C VAL A 36 3.10 -0.84 11.53
N THR A 37 2.88 -0.78 10.22
CA THR A 37 1.88 0.08 9.59
C THR A 37 0.89 -0.78 8.79
N TRP A 38 -0.11 -0.15 8.21
CA TRP A 38 -1.17 -0.83 7.50
C TRP A 38 -1.71 0.00 6.34
N CYS A 39 -2.23 -0.70 5.35
CA CYS A 39 -3.15 -0.16 4.38
C CYS A 39 -4.59 -0.13 4.94
N ILE A 40 -5.55 0.26 4.10
CA ILE A 40 -6.98 0.22 4.41
C ILE A 40 -7.65 -0.38 3.18
N GLY A 41 -7.36 -1.65 2.91
CA GLY A 41 -7.48 -2.21 1.56
C GLY A 41 -6.51 -1.49 0.61
N HIS A 42 -6.88 -1.30 -0.65
CA HIS A 42 -6.06 -0.51 -1.59
C HIS A 42 -5.98 0.96 -1.17
N LEU A 43 -4.74 1.50 -1.09
CA LEU A 43 -4.51 2.93 -0.90
C LEU A 43 -4.34 3.69 -2.21
N VAL A 44 -4.21 2.97 -3.32
CA VAL A 44 -4.19 3.48 -4.69
C VAL A 44 -5.34 2.85 -5.47
N GLU A 45 -5.73 3.46 -6.57
CA GLU A 45 -6.73 2.92 -7.48
C GLU A 45 -6.30 3.13 -8.93
N ALA A 46 -6.85 2.34 -9.86
CA ALA A 46 -6.56 2.55 -11.26
C ALA A 46 -6.94 3.98 -11.67
N ALA A 47 -6.05 4.65 -12.40
CA ALA A 47 -6.34 5.98 -12.91
C ALA A 47 -7.60 5.90 -13.80
N PRO A 48 -8.52 6.88 -13.70
CA PRO A 48 -9.69 6.93 -14.55
C PRO A 48 -9.28 7.22 -16.01
N PRO A 49 -10.17 7.00 -17.00
CA PRO A 49 -9.86 7.24 -18.41
C PRO A 49 -9.25 8.63 -18.69
N GLU A 50 -9.79 9.68 -18.07
CA GLU A 50 -9.29 11.06 -18.20
C GLU A 50 -7.87 11.25 -17.62
N GLY A 51 -7.38 10.34 -16.77
CA GLY A 51 -6.00 10.31 -16.28
C GLY A 51 -4.99 9.85 -17.34
N TYR A 52 -5.45 9.31 -18.46
CA TYR A 52 -4.62 8.92 -19.60
C TYR A 52 -4.63 9.98 -20.71
N ASP A 53 -5.79 10.58 -20.99
CA ASP A 53 -5.97 11.65 -21.98
C ASP A 53 -7.25 12.44 -21.65
N GLU A 54 -7.17 13.77 -21.64
CA GLU A 54 -8.32 14.65 -21.33
C GLU A 54 -9.52 14.40 -22.26
N ARG A 55 -9.28 13.91 -23.49
CA ARG A 55 -10.36 13.59 -24.44
C ARG A 55 -11.32 12.52 -23.92
N TYR A 56 -10.86 11.65 -23.03
CA TYR A 56 -11.65 10.57 -22.44
C TYR A 56 -12.61 11.04 -21.34
N LYS A 57 -12.51 12.31 -20.92
CA LYS A 57 -13.49 12.92 -20.01
C LYS A 57 -14.89 12.95 -20.62
N ARG A 58 -15.00 13.02 -21.95
CA ARG A 58 -16.26 12.92 -22.68
C ARG A 58 -16.43 11.51 -23.22
N TRP A 59 -17.49 10.83 -22.79
CA TRP A 59 -17.78 9.47 -23.22
C TRP A 59 -18.39 9.44 -24.62
N THR A 60 -17.75 8.74 -25.55
CA THR A 60 -18.29 8.46 -26.89
C THR A 60 -17.93 7.04 -27.33
N LEU A 61 -18.75 6.44 -28.22
CA LEU A 61 -18.52 5.07 -28.69
C LEU A 61 -17.26 4.96 -29.56
N GLU A 62 -16.91 6.03 -30.28
CA GLU A 62 -15.76 6.09 -31.19
C GLU A 62 -14.41 6.02 -30.46
N GLN A 63 -14.40 6.33 -29.16
CA GLN A 63 -13.21 6.26 -28.31
C GLN A 63 -12.99 4.87 -27.69
N LEU A 64 -13.96 3.96 -27.84
CA LEU A 64 -13.90 2.63 -27.23
C LEU A 64 -13.28 1.59 -28.19
N PRO A 65 -12.55 0.60 -27.64
CA PRO A 65 -12.16 0.46 -26.24
C PRO A 65 -10.99 1.39 -25.86
N ILE A 66 -11.00 1.90 -24.62
CA ILE A 66 -9.85 2.62 -24.06
C ILE A 66 -8.91 1.58 -23.46
N ILE A 67 -7.77 1.35 -24.11
CA ILE A 67 -6.75 0.40 -23.66
C ILE A 67 -5.44 1.17 -23.47
N PRO A 68 -5.04 1.48 -22.23
CA PRO A 68 -3.79 2.18 -21.98
C PRO A 68 -2.57 1.35 -22.43
N GLU A 69 -1.59 2.00 -23.07
CA GLU A 69 -0.29 1.37 -23.33
C GLU A 69 0.47 1.05 -22.04
N ARG A 70 0.28 1.90 -21.02
CA ARG A 70 0.83 1.72 -19.67
C ARG A 70 -0.25 2.04 -18.66
N TRP A 71 -0.55 1.07 -17.81
CA TRP A 71 -1.47 1.23 -16.69
C TRP A 71 -0.91 2.25 -15.70
N ARG A 72 -1.79 3.10 -15.18
CA ARG A 72 -1.48 4.07 -14.13
C ARG A 72 -2.37 3.79 -12.94
N VAL A 73 -1.82 3.97 -11.76
CA VAL A 73 -2.58 4.03 -10.51
C VAL A 73 -2.41 5.42 -9.90
N GLU A 74 -3.34 5.83 -9.06
CA GLU A 74 -3.30 7.09 -8.33
C GLU A 74 -3.72 6.91 -6.88
N PRO A 75 -3.22 7.73 -5.93
CA PRO A 75 -3.61 7.62 -4.53
C PRO A 75 -5.11 7.89 -4.35
N LYS A 76 -5.80 6.97 -3.67
CA LYS A 76 -7.22 7.10 -3.39
C LYS A 76 -7.49 8.23 -2.42
N ALA A 77 -8.36 9.17 -2.80
CA ALA A 77 -8.61 10.39 -2.04
C ALA A 77 -9.07 10.12 -0.59
N THR A 78 -9.93 9.12 -0.38
CA THR A 78 -10.47 8.76 0.94
C THR A 78 -9.42 8.26 1.91
N THR A 79 -8.30 7.71 1.42
CA THR A 79 -7.23 7.12 2.22
C THR A 79 -5.90 7.85 2.06
N ALA A 80 -5.91 9.04 1.46
CA ALA A 80 -4.71 9.81 1.14
C ALA A 80 -3.83 10.13 2.37
N ALA A 81 -4.43 10.33 3.55
CA ALA A 81 -3.68 10.56 4.78
C ALA A 81 -2.85 9.32 5.19
N GLN A 82 -3.46 8.13 5.18
CA GLN A 82 -2.77 6.88 5.48
C GLN A 82 -1.73 6.55 4.41
N PHE A 83 -2.04 6.81 3.14
CA PHE A 83 -1.10 6.66 2.03
C PHE A 83 0.19 7.46 2.25
N ARG A 84 0.10 8.73 2.67
CA ARG A 84 1.30 9.56 2.96
C ARG A 84 2.15 8.95 4.07
N ILE A 85 1.52 8.47 5.14
CA ILE A 85 2.22 7.83 6.27
C ILE A 85 2.94 6.56 5.80
N VAL A 86 2.24 5.68 5.08
CA VAL A 86 2.83 4.44 4.56
C VAL A 86 3.99 4.76 3.61
N LYS A 87 3.84 5.74 2.72
CA LYS A 87 4.91 6.16 1.80
C LYS A 87 6.16 6.61 2.54
N GLU A 88 6.00 7.43 3.58
CA GLU A 88 7.12 7.90 4.39
C GLU A 88 7.82 6.74 5.12
N LEU A 89 7.05 5.88 5.79
CA LEU A 89 7.59 4.76 6.55
C LEU A 89 8.31 3.74 5.65
N VAL A 90 7.71 3.39 4.51
CA VAL A 90 8.32 2.49 3.51
C VAL A 90 9.59 3.12 2.91
N GLY A 91 9.59 4.42 2.63
CA GLY A 91 10.75 5.14 2.11
C GLY A 91 11.95 5.17 3.08
N GLN A 92 11.69 5.10 4.39
CA GLN A 92 12.71 5.05 5.44
C GLN A 92 13.06 3.60 5.88
N ALA A 93 12.43 2.60 5.30
CA ALA A 93 12.64 1.21 5.67
C ALA A 93 14.01 0.70 5.21
N SER A 94 14.78 0.10 6.11
CA SER A 94 15.97 -0.66 5.72
C SER A 94 15.60 -2.07 5.25
N GLU A 95 14.45 -2.56 5.69
CA GLU A 95 13.85 -3.83 5.31
C GLU A 95 12.32 -3.72 5.42
N LEU A 96 11.62 -4.25 4.42
CA LEU A 96 10.17 -4.29 4.37
C LEU A 96 9.68 -5.73 4.54
N VAL A 97 8.73 -5.94 5.44
CA VAL A 97 8.03 -7.21 5.61
C VAL A 97 6.60 -7.02 5.12
N ILE A 98 6.26 -7.70 4.02
CA ILE A 98 4.87 -7.77 3.54
C ILE A 98 4.10 -8.66 4.49
N ALA A 99 3.09 -8.09 5.15
CA ALA A 99 2.24 -8.75 6.15
C ALA A 99 0.74 -8.53 5.83
N THR A 100 0.41 -8.29 4.56
CA THR A 100 -0.96 -8.28 4.02
C THR A 100 -1.56 -9.69 3.99
N ASP A 101 -2.85 -9.82 3.70
CA ASP A 101 -3.54 -11.12 3.71
C ASP A 101 -2.88 -12.11 2.72
N ALA A 102 -2.94 -13.40 3.07
CA ALA A 102 -2.19 -14.48 2.42
C ALA A 102 -2.90 -14.97 1.13
N ASP A 103 -3.23 -14.04 0.24
CA ASP A 103 -3.91 -14.30 -1.03
C ASP A 103 -3.34 -13.43 -2.17
N ARG A 104 -3.99 -13.48 -3.34
CA ARG A 104 -3.58 -12.70 -4.51
C ARG A 104 -3.77 -11.20 -4.33
N GLU A 105 -4.83 -10.79 -3.64
CA GLU A 105 -5.18 -9.38 -3.47
C GLU A 105 -4.26 -8.71 -2.45
N GLY A 106 -4.00 -9.37 -1.33
CA GLY A 106 -3.05 -8.91 -0.33
C GLY A 106 -1.65 -8.74 -0.92
N GLU A 107 -1.21 -9.62 -1.81
CA GLU A 107 0.05 -9.44 -2.54
C GLU A 107 -0.01 -8.23 -3.49
N MET A 108 -1.10 -8.05 -4.24
CA MET A 108 -1.30 -6.88 -5.12
C MET A 108 -1.22 -5.57 -4.34
N ILE A 109 -1.97 -5.45 -3.24
CA ILE A 109 -1.98 -4.26 -2.37
C ILE A 109 -0.56 -3.89 -1.94
N ALA A 110 0.23 -4.87 -1.48
CA ALA A 110 1.60 -4.61 -1.05
C ALA A 110 2.50 -4.20 -2.22
N ARG A 111 2.37 -4.86 -3.38
CA ARG A 111 3.20 -4.60 -4.57
C ARG A 111 2.95 -3.21 -5.15
N GLU A 112 1.69 -2.76 -5.21
CA GLU A 112 1.35 -1.40 -5.65
C GLU A 112 2.03 -0.34 -4.77
N ILE A 113 2.02 -0.52 -3.45
CA ILE A 113 2.70 0.40 -2.52
C ILE A 113 4.22 0.37 -2.72
N ILE A 114 4.81 -0.82 -2.86
CA ILE A 114 6.25 -1.00 -3.08
C ILE A 114 6.70 -0.29 -4.37
N GLU A 115 5.95 -0.50 -5.45
CA GLU A 115 6.23 0.10 -6.75
C GLU A 115 6.09 1.63 -6.67
N TRP A 116 5.00 2.11 -6.10
CA TRP A 116 4.73 3.54 -5.96
C TRP A 116 5.75 4.27 -5.07
N CYS A 117 6.24 3.61 -4.02
CA CYS A 117 7.28 4.15 -3.15
C CYS A 117 8.68 4.05 -3.78
N GLY A 118 8.83 3.35 -4.91
CA GLY A 118 10.13 3.08 -5.52
C GLY A 118 11.06 2.26 -4.62
N TYR A 119 10.50 1.44 -3.71
CA TYR A 119 11.30 0.69 -2.75
C TYR A 119 12.12 -0.41 -3.46
N ARG A 120 13.41 -0.50 -3.13
CA ARG A 120 14.37 -1.47 -3.72
C ARG A 120 15.21 -2.21 -2.67
N GLY A 121 14.88 -2.05 -1.39
CA GLY A 121 15.57 -2.73 -0.29
C GLY A 121 15.15 -4.19 -0.13
N SER A 122 15.61 -4.81 0.96
CA SER A 122 15.26 -6.21 1.28
C SER A 122 13.77 -6.34 1.57
N ILE A 123 13.14 -7.36 0.98
CA ILE A 123 11.72 -7.67 1.17
C ILE A 123 11.60 -9.09 1.73
N GLN A 124 10.85 -9.24 2.82
CA GLN A 124 10.38 -10.53 3.33
C GLN A 124 8.85 -10.62 3.24
N ARG A 125 8.31 -11.83 3.19
CA ARG A 125 6.86 -12.08 3.26
C ARG A 125 6.53 -12.83 4.54
N LEU A 126 5.72 -12.22 5.40
CA LEU A 126 5.09 -12.89 6.52
C LEU A 126 3.77 -13.50 6.03
N TRP A 127 3.72 -14.82 5.91
CA TRP A 127 2.55 -15.56 5.42
C TRP A 127 1.72 -16.10 6.58
N LEU A 128 0.58 -15.47 6.87
CA LEU A 128 -0.33 -15.89 7.94
C LEU A 128 -1.65 -16.38 7.33
N SER A 129 -1.93 -17.67 7.46
CA SER A 129 -3.24 -18.26 7.18
C SER A 129 -3.96 -18.45 8.53
N ALA A 130 -4.83 -17.52 8.88
CA ALA A 130 -5.68 -17.60 10.07
C ALA A 130 -7.15 -17.61 9.65
#